data_AF-A0A7U9SU94-F1
#
_entry.id   AF-A0A7U9SU94-F1
#
_cell.length_a   1.000
_cell.length_b   1.000
_cell.length_c   1.000
_cell.angle_alpha   90.00
_cell.angle_beta   90.00
_cell.angle_gamma   90.00
#
_symmetry.space_group_name_H-M   'P 1'
#
loop_
_entity.id
_entity.type
_entity.pdbx_description
1 polymer ?
#
loop_
_entity_poly.entity_id
_entity_poly.type
_entity_poly.pdbx_seq_one_letter_code
_entity_poly.pdbx_strand_id
1 'polypeptide(L)'
;MKAKIAENTKAVIVVHIGGHIAFQIEEIAAFCKAKGIYLVEDCAHVHGAWWNGKTGGHYGFAGAYSFYATKTMPLGDGGMVVSKDKDFLKWIEEYRNYGKEVVGGHVYYRLPNGFNFRLSEFSAALGIVQMERLDKILKFKRALAKKYDQIFENRIHFPDGMVSGYYKYIVFDTKLKQETGQVFGSGDLGHAIDGMGVELPNSVWVAHHHRCAPIYYGYENADKSINELREIIL
;
A
#
# COMPACT_ATOMS: atom_id res chain seq x y z
N MET A 1 19.46 -2.37 -2.30
CA MET A 1 18.95 -2.75 -3.64
C MET A 1 20.07 -2.99 -4.65
N LYS A 2 20.84 -1.98 -5.08
CA LYS A 2 21.84 -2.09 -6.17
C LYS A 2 22.80 -3.30 -6.04
N ALA A 3 23.31 -3.56 -4.83
CA ALA A 3 24.20 -4.69 -4.55
C ALA A 3 23.58 -6.09 -4.69
N LYS A 4 22.24 -6.20 -4.80
CA LYS A 4 21.50 -7.46 -4.95
C LYS A 4 20.98 -7.68 -6.38
N ILE A 5 21.21 -6.73 -7.29
CA ILE A 5 20.83 -6.87 -8.70
C ILE A 5 21.83 -7.79 -9.39
N ALA A 6 21.33 -8.83 -10.05
CA ALA A 6 22.08 -9.77 -10.86
C ALA A 6 21.77 -9.59 -12.35
N GLU A 7 22.59 -10.17 -13.23
CA GLU A 7 22.41 -10.09 -14.69
C GLU A 7 21.03 -10.60 -15.16
N ASN A 8 20.50 -11.63 -14.48
CA ASN A 8 19.20 -12.21 -14.79
C ASN A 8 18.03 -11.54 -14.06
N THR A 9 18.24 -10.44 -13.32
CA THR A 9 17.15 -9.72 -12.65
C THR A 9 16.21 -9.11 -13.69
N LYS A 10 14.94 -9.52 -13.68
CA LYS A 10 13.91 -9.04 -14.62
C LYS A 10 12.94 -8.03 -14.02
N ALA A 11 12.73 -8.09 -12.72
CA ALA A 11 11.82 -7.20 -12.03
C ALA A 11 12.32 -6.83 -10.64
N VAL A 12 11.89 -5.67 -10.17
CA VAL A 12 11.98 -5.21 -8.79
C VAL A 12 10.57 -4.89 -8.32
N ILE A 13 10.21 -5.35 -7.12
CA ILE A 13 8.95 -5.01 -6.47
C ILE A 13 9.26 -4.05 -5.33
N VAL A 14 8.70 -2.85 -5.38
CA VAL A 14 8.77 -1.89 -4.27
C VAL A 14 7.45 -1.93 -3.51
N VAL A 15 7.54 -2.10 -2.20
CA VAL A 15 6.36 -2.05 -1.31
C VAL A 15 6.27 -0.68 -0.65
N HIS A 16 5.13 -0.02 -0.81
CA HIS A 16 4.82 1.20 -0.09
C HIS A 16 4.15 0.88 1.25
N ILE A 17 4.89 1.03 2.34
CA ILE A 17 4.45 0.55 3.67
C ILE A 17 3.82 1.68 4.48
N GLY A 18 2.77 1.37 5.25
CA GLY A 18 2.25 2.28 6.29
C GLY A 18 1.43 3.48 5.81
N GLY A 19 1.22 3.63 4.51
CA GLY A 19 0.41 4.73 3.96
C GLY A 19 1.21 5.87 3.35
N HIS A 20 2.52 5.70 3.19
CA HIS A 20 3.37 6.63 2.47
C HIS A 20 4.09 5.94 1.30
N ILE A 21 4.41 6.73 0.28
CA ILE A 21 5.17 6.29 -0.89
C ILE A 21 6.64 6.14 -0.44
N ALA A 22 7.31 5.10 -0.94
CA ALA A 22 8.68 4.79 -0.55
C ALA A 22 9.63 5.94 -0.92
N PHE A 23 10.37 6.49 0.04
CA PHE A 23 11.12 7.75 -0.11
C PHE A 23 12.30 7.73 -1.10
N GLN A 24 12.59 6.62 -1.76
CA GLN A 24 13.56 6.54 -2.86
C GLN A 24 12.92 6.08 -4.17
N ILE A 25 11.59 6.13 -4.30
CA ILE A 25 10.88 5.57 -5.46
C ILE A 25 11.35 6.15 -6.79
N GLU A 26 11.63 7.46 -6.86
CA GLU A 26 12.10 8.11 -8.10
C GLU A 26 13.49 7.60 -8.51
N GLU A 27 14.42 7.47 -7.56
CA GLU A 27 15.75 6.91 -7.80
C GLU A 27 15.68 5.43 -8.21
N ILE A 28 14.82 4.65 -7.55
CA ILE A 28 14.62 3.23 -7.85
C ILE A 28 14.02 3.07 -9.26
N ALA A 29 13.01 3.87 -9.60
CA ALA A 29 12.38 3.86 -10.92
C ALA A 29 13.37 4.24 -12.02
N ALA A 30 14.15 5.30 -11.81
CA ALA A 30 15.18 5.72 -12.76
C ALA A 30 16.24 4.63 -12.96
N PHE A 31 16.69 3.99 -11.87
CA PHE A 31 17.65 2.88 -11.93
C PHE A 31 17.09 1.67 -12.70
N CYS A 32 15.86 1.25 -12.40
CA CYS A 32 15.23 0.10 -13.06
C CYS A 32 15.07 0.37 -14.57
N LYS A 33 14.59 1.58 -14.92
CA LYS A 33 14.45 2.01 -16.32
C LYS A 33 15.78 1.97 -17.07
N ALA A 34 16.85 2.51 -16.47
CA ALA A 34 18.18 2.52 -17.09
C ALA A 34 18.77 1.10 -17.30
N LYS A 35 18.31 0.11 -16.54
CA LYS A 35 18.75 -1.29 -16.63
C LYS A 35 17.79 -2.19 -17.42
N GLY A 36 16.69 -1.66 -17.94
CA GLY A 36 15.65 -2.47 -18.59
C GLY A 36 14.96 -3.47 -17.64
N ILE A 37 14.90 -3.12 -16.35
CA ILE A 37 14.26 -3.93 -15.29
C ILE A 37 12.84 -3.38 -15.07
N TYR A 38 11.85 -4.26 -15.01
CA TYR A 38 10.48 -3.86 -14.69
C TYR A 38 10.38 -3.48 -13.20
N LEU A 39 9.80 -2.32 -12.92
CA LEU A 39 9.45 -1.92 -11.56
C LEU A 39 7.96 -2.15 -11.34
N VAL A 40 7.60 -2.94 -10.33
CA VAL A 40 6.22 -3.12 -9.88
C VAL A 40 6.07 -2.50 -8.50
N GLU A 41 4.99 -1.77 -8.28
CA GLU A 41 4.70 -1.10 -7.01
C GLU A 41 3.59 -1.86 -6.27
N ASP A 42 3.88 -2.41 -5.09
CA ASP A 42 2.84 -2.81 -4.15
C ASP A 42 2.31 -1.55 -3.44
N CYS A 43 1.08 -1.21 -3.80
CA CYS A 43 0.37 -0.02 -3.40
C CYS A 43 -0.70 -0.31 -2.32
N ALA A 44 -0.68 -1.50 -1.71
CA ALA A 44 -1.71 -1.95 -0.78
C ALA A 44 -1.98 -0.98 0.39
N HIS A 45 -0.98 -0.19 0.82
CA HIS A 45 -1.13 0.75 1.93
C HIS A 45 -1.34 2.21 1.50
N VAL A 46 -1.11 2.59 0.24
CA VAL A 46 -1.00 4.01 -0.16
C VAL A 46 -2.25 4.61 -0.79
N HIS A 47 -3.42 4.17 -0.34
CA HIS A 47 -4.68 4.82 -0.72
C HIS A 47 -4.69 6.28 -0.26
N GLY A 48 -4.80 7.20 -1.22
CA GLY A 48 -4.79 8.64 -0.95
C GLY A 48 -3.42 9.22 -0.61
N ALA A 49 -2.33 8.46 -0.75
CA ALA A 49 -0.99 9.00 -0.61
C ALA A 49 -0.56 9.71 -1.89
N TRP A 50 0.15 10.82 -1.76
CA TRP A 50 0.67 11.59 -2.87
C TRP A 50 2.10 12.02 -2.57
N TRP A 51 2.90 12.13 -3.62
CA TRP A 51 4.22 12.75 -3.55
C TRP A 51 4.46 13.55 -4.81
N ASN A 52 4.64 14.87 -4.64
CA ASN A 52 4.91 15.80 -5.76
C ASN A 52 3.92 15.64 -6.93
N GLY A 53 2.63 15.49 -6.62
CA GLY A 53 1.56 15.34 -7.61
C GLY A 53 1.42 13.93 -8.22
N LYS A 54 2.15 12.93 -7.72
CA LYS A 54 2.05 11.52 -8.16
C LYS A 54 1.56 10.64 -7.02
N THR A 55 0.77 9.61 -7.33
CA THR A 55 0.31 8.57 -6.38
C THR A 55 1.13 7.29 -6.54
N GLY A 56 0.91 6.29 -5.68
CA GLY A 56 1.49 4.95 -5.86
C GLY A 56 1.08 4.32 -7.20
N GLY A 57 1.95 3.48 -7.77
CA GLY A 57 1.70 2.83 -9.06
C GLY A 57 1.95 3.74 -10.27
N HIS A 58 2.40 4.98 -10.04
CA HIS A 58 2.73 5.94 -11.09
C HIS A 58 4.17 5.79 -11.61
N TYR A 59 5.09 5.31 -10.77
CA TYR A 59 6.54 5.41 -10.98
C TYR A 59 7.10 4.22 -11.76
N GLY A 60 6.55 3.04 -11.53
CA GLY A 60 6.92 1.79 -12.18
C GLY A 60 6.12 1.49 -13.44
N PHE A 61 6.23 0.24 -13.87
CA PHE A 61 5.47 -0.34 -14.97
C PHE A 61 4.01 -0.57 -14.57
N ALA A 62 3.76 -1.06 -13.35
CA ALA A 62 2.42 -1.27 -12.83
C ALA A 62 2.39 -1.14 -11.30
N GLY A 63 1.21 -0.82 -10.76
CA GLY A 63 0.93 -0.82 -9.33
C GLY A 63 -0.24 -1.73 -8.98
N ALA A 64 -0.22 -2.32 -7.79
CA ALA A 64 -1.29 -3.17 -7.27
C ALA A 64 -1.83 -2.64 -5.94
N TYR A 65 -3.13 -2.35 -5.87
CA TYR A 65 -3.84 -1.94 -4.67
C TYR A 65 -4.62 -3.11 -4.08
N SER A 66 -4.74 -3.11 -2.75
CA SER A 66 -5.56 -4.05 -2.00
C SER A 66 -6.76 -3.30 -1.41
N PHE A 67 -7.92 -3.91 -1.45
CA PHE A 67 -9.14 -3.40 -0.82
C PHE A 67 -9.62 -4.27 0.34
N TYR A 68 -8.69 -4.99 0.97
CA TYR A 68 -8.99 -5.78 2.15
C TYR A 68 -9.61 -4.92 3.27
N ALA A 69 -10.37 -5.55 4.16
CA ALA A 69 -11.16 -4.90 5.21
C ALA A 69 -10.40 -3.88 6.08
N THR A 70 -9.08 -4.03 6.24
CA THR A 70 -8.26 -3.13 7.06
C THR A 70 -7.71 -1.91 6.32
N LYS A 71 -7.79 -1.88 4.98
CA LYS A 71 -7.18 -0.80 4.17
C LYS A 71 -7.92 0.52 4.37
N THR A 72 -7.27 1.64 4.01
CA THR A 72 -7.88 2.98 4.14
C THR A 72 -9.15 3.12 3.30
N MET A 73 -9.28 2.35 2.22
CA MET A 73 -10.47 2.27 1.39
C MET A 73 -10.93 0.80 1.26
N PRO A 74 -11.62 0.26 2.28
CA PRO A 74 -11.89 -1.17 2.36
C PRO A 74 -13.18 -1.57 1.63
N LEU A 75 -13.16 -2.75 0.99
CA LEU A 75 -14.29 -3.39 0.30
C LEU A 75 -14.62 -4.79 0.85
N GLY A 76 -14.07 -5.13 2.02
CA GLY A 76 -14.05 -6.50 2.54
C GLY A 76 -12.92 -7.30 1.91
N ASP A 77 -13.03 -7.56 0.60
CA ASP A 77 -11.99 -8.16 -0.23
C ASP A 77 -11.99 -7.51 -1.63
N GLY A 78 -10.86 -7.55 -2.32
CA GLY A 78 -10.66 -7.02 -3.65
C GLY A 78 -9.28 -6.41 -3.87
N GLY A 79 -9.02 -6.04 -5.12
CA GLY A 79 -7.81 -5.34 -5.51
C GLY A 79 -7.95 -4.64 -6.85
N MET A 80 -6.93 -3.87 -7.21
CA MET A 80 -6.88 -3.11 -8.46
C MET A 80 -5.46 -3.08 -8.99
N VAL A 81 -5.31 -3.30 -10.29
CA VAL A 81 -4.05 -3.09 -11.01
C VAL A 81 -4.15 -1.75 -11.74
N VAL A 82 -3.10 -0.95 -11.65
CA VAL A 82 -2.95 0.30 -12.39
C VAL A 82 -1.69 0.24 -13.24
N SER A 83 -1.72 0.82 -14.43
CA SER A 83 -0.55 0.96 -15.30
C SER A 83 -0.81 2.09 -16.32
N LYS A 84 0.27 2.61 -16.90
CA LYS A 84 0.22 3.48 -18.07
C LYS A 84 0.20 2.70 -19.39
N ASP A 85 0.52 1.40 -19.34
CA ASP A 85 0.55 0.52 -20.49
C ASP A 85 -0.85 -0.06 -20.74
N LYS A 86 -1.48 0.40 -21.82
CA LYS A 86 -2.84 -0.01 -22.19
C LYS A 86 -2.91 -1.44 -22.68
N ASP A 87 -1.86 -1.93 -23.34
CA ASP A 87 -1.82 -3.29 -23.86
C ASP A 87 -1.67 -4.28 -22.70
N PHE A 88 -0.88 -3.92 -21.69
CA PHE A 88 -0.81 -4.66 -20.43
C PHE A 88 -2.14 -4.68 -19.69
N LEU A 89 -2.84 -3.54 -19.58
CA LEU A 89 -4.15 -3.49 -18.93
C LEU A 89 -5.19 -4.34 -19.67
N LYS A 90 -5.20 -4.29 -21.01
CA LYS A 90 -6.05 -5.16 -21.82
C LYS A 90 -5.74 -6.64 -21.56
N TRP A 91 -4.47 -7.00 -21.52
CA TRP A 91 -4.04 -8.36 -21.19
C TRP A 91 -4.51 -8.78 -19.78
N ILE A 92 -4.42 -7.90 -18.79
CA ILE A 92 -4.92 -8.15 -17.41
C ILE A 92 -6.44 -8.36 -17.40
N GLU A 93 -7.20 -7.61 -18.18
CA GLU A 93 -8.66 -7.76 -18.29
C GLU A 93 -9.08 -9.13 -18.82
N GLU A 94 -8.34 -9.64 -19.81
CA GLU A 94 -8.53 -11.00 -20.34
C GLU A 94 -8.07 -12.04 -19.31
N TYR A 95 -6.87 -11.86 -18.75
CA TYR A 95 -6.25 -12.80 -17.83
C TYR A 95 -7.04 -13.01 -16.53
N ARG A 96 -7.59 -11.93 -15.94
CA ARG A 96 -8.45 -12.00 -14.74
C ARG A 96 -9.79 -12.68 -15.00
N ASN A 97 -10.09 -12.97 -16.26
CA ASN A 97 -11.36 -13.45 -16.73
C ASN A 97 -11.18 -14.72 -17.56
N TYR A 98 -10.52 -15.76 -17.04
CA TYR A 98 -10.28 -17.05 -17.73
C TYR A 98 -9.58 -16.94 -19.10
N GLY A 99 -8.90 -15.83 -19.40
CA GLY A 99 -8.32 -15.58 -20.72
C GLY A 99 -9.34 -15.23 -21.80
N LYS A 100 -10.59 -14.91 -21.41
CA LYS A 100 -11.67 -14.54 -22.35
C LYS A 100 -11.82 -13.03 -22.54
N GLU A 101 -12.08 -12.68 -23.79
CA GLU A 101 -12.51 -11.37 -24.28
C GLU A 101 -13.96 -11.50 -24.78
N VAL A 102 -14.83 -10.53 -24.49
CA VAL A 102 -16.21 -10.50 -25.01
C VAL A 102 -16.35 -9.34 -25.99
N VAL A 103 -16.60 -9.64 -27.27
CA VAL A 103 -16.72 -8.65 -28.34
C VAL A 103 -18.04 -8.84 -29.06
N GLY A 104 -18.91 -7.82 -29.05
CA GLY A 104 -20.21 -7.88 -29.70
C GLY A 104 -21.12 -9.01 -29.21
N GLY A 105 -20.97 -9.41 -27.94
CA GLY A 105 -21.71 -10.55 -27.35
C GLY A 105 -21.09 -11.93 -27.60
N HIS A 106 -20.01 -12.02 -28.40
CA HIS A 106 -19.30 -13.26 -28.66
C HIS A 106 -18.09 -13.41 -27.73
N VAL A 107 -17.84 -14.63 -27.27
CA VAL A 107 -16.73 -14.97 -26.37
C VAL A 107 -15.54 -15.48 -27.18
N TYR A 108 -14.37 -14.91 -26.95
CA TYR A 108 -13.10 -15.31 -27.57
C TYR A 108 -12.07 -15.64 -26.49
N TYR A 109 -11.34 -16.73 -26.65
CA TYR A 109 -10.23 -17.09 -25.77
C TYR A 109 -8.92 -16.65 -26.43
N ARG A 110 -8.47 -15.44 -26.10
CA ARG A 110 -7.27 -14.82 -26.67
C ARG A 110 -5.99 -15.30 -25.97
N LEU A 111 -6.11 -15.67 -24.70
CA LEU A 111 -5.02 -16.19 -23.91
C LEU A 111 -5.17 -17.70 -23.71
N PRO A 112 -4.07 -18.47 -23.83
CA PRO A 112 -4.12 -19.91 -23.59
C PRO A 112 -4.46 -20.26 -22.13
N ASN A 113 -4.17 -19.36 -21.19
CA ASN A 113 -4.39 -19.52 -19.76
C ASN A 113 -4.91 -18.21 -19.13
N GLY A 114 -5.76 -18.33 -18.11
CA GLY A 114 -6.22 -17.23 -17.27
C GLY A 114 -6.94 -17.73 -16.02
N PHE A 115 -7.15 -16.84 -15.05
CA PHE A 115 -7.77 -17.16 -13.76
C PHE A 115 -9.13 -16.48 -13.62
N ASN A 116 -9.90 -16.88 -12.61
CA ASN A 116 -11.05 -16.10 -12.17
C ASN A 116 -10.65 -15.15 -11.04
N PHE A 117 -10.21 -13.94 -11.40
CA PHE A 117 -9.89 -12.85 -10.46
C PHE A 117 -10.80 -11.65 -10.65
N ARG A 118 -12.02 -11.87 -11.16
CA ARG A 118 -13.01 -10.80 -11.30
C ARG A 118 -13.44 -10.31 -9.91
N LEU A 119 -13.58 -9.00 -9.79
CA LEU A 119 -14.21 -8.37 -8.63
C LEU A 119 -15.73 -8.60 -8.71
N SER A 120 -16.37 -8.83 -7.56
CA SER A 120 -17.84 -8.91 -7.45
C SER A 120 -18.47 -7.55 -7.70
N GLU A 121 -19.63 -7.52 -8.37
CA GLU A 121 -20.42 -6.29 -8.57
C GLU A 121 -20.81 -5.63 -7.24
N PHE A 122 -21.07 -6.43 -6.18
CA PHE A 122 -21.35 -5.88 -4.84
C PHE A 122 -20.15 -5.15 -4.27
N SER A 123 -18.95 -5.73 -4.38
CA SER A 123 -17.70 -5.08 -3.95
C SER A 123 -17.41 -3.83 -4.78
N ALA A 124 -17.68 -3.86 -6.09
CA ALA A 124 -17.53 -2.71 -6.98
C ALA A 124 -18.49 -1.56 -6.60
N ALA A 125 -19.76 -1.85 -6.33
CA ALA A 125 -20.74 -0.88 -5.88
C ALA A 125 -20.34 -0.23 -4.54
N LEU A 126 -19.87 -1.03 -3.59
CA LEU A 126 -19.27 -0.50 -2.35
C LEU A 126 -18.05 0.38 -2.64
N GLY A 127 -17.26 0.03 -3.65
CA GLY A 127 -16.11 0.78 -4.14
C GLY A 127 -16.44 2.20 -4.55
N ILE A 128 -17.54 2.38 -5.28
CA ILE A 128 -18.02 3.70 -5.69
C ILE A 128 -18.31 4.56 -4.45
N VAL A 129 -19.07 4.03 -3.49
CA VAL A 129 -19.40 4.75 -2.25
C VAL A 129 -18.14 5.06 -1.43
N GLN A 130 -17.17 4.14 -1.38
CA GLN A 130 -15.90 4.37 -0.69
C GLN A 130 -15.06 5.47 -1.37
N MET A 131 -15.06 5.54 -2.71
CA MET A 131 -14.35 6.60 -3.46
C MET A 131 -14.93 7.98 -3.13
N GLU A 132 -16.26 8.11 -3.10
CA GLU A 132 -16.95 9.36 -2.76
C GLU A 132 -16.63 9.81 -1.33
N ARG A 133 -16.43 8.86 -0.42
CA ARG A 133 -16.11 9.13 1.00
C ARG A 133 -14.62 9.29 1.28
N LEU A 134 -13.75 8.96 0.33
CA LEU A 134 -12.31 8.85 0.55
C LEU A 134 -11.71 10.17 1.04
N ASP A 135 -12.10 11.31 0.45
CA ASP A 135 -11.60 12.63 0.88
C ASP A 135 -11.95 12.91 2.35
N LYS A 136 -13.18 12.61 2.79
CA LYS A 136 -13.60 12.75 4.18
C LYS A 136 -12.78 11.86 5.12
N ILE A 137 -12.53 10.61 4.72
CA ILE A 137 -11.73 9.65 5.48
C ILE A 137 -10.30 10.15 5.64
N LEU A 138 -9.68 10.62 4.56
CA LEU A 138 -8.32 11.13 4.55
C LEU A 138 -8.18 12.40 5.39
N LYS A 139 -9.14 13.33 5.29
CA LYS A 139 -9.17 14.56 6.12
C LYS A 139 -9.21 14.22 7.60
N PHE A 140 -10.09 13.29 8.01
CA PHE A 140 -10.17 12.82 9.39
C PHE A 140 -8.83 12.23 9.86
N LYS A 141 -8.27 11.28 9.11
CA LYS A 141 -7.00 10.62 9.48
C LYS A 141 -5.85 11.62 9.59
N ARG A 142 -5.73 12.55 8.63
CA ARG A 142 -4.68 13.58 8.62
C ARG A 142 -4.83 14.58 9.78
N ALA A 143 -6.05 14.92 10.17
CA ALA A 143 -6.28 15.77 11.33
C ALA A 143 -5.85 15.09 12.64
N LEU A 144 -6.20 13.80 12.81
CA LEU A 144 -5.75 13.01 13.95
C LEU A 144 -4.22 12.83 13.98
N ALA A 145 -3.62 12.54 12.82
CA ALA A 145 -2.17 12.42 12.71
C ALA A 145 -1.43 13.69 13.17
N LYS A 146 -1.93 14.89 12.85
CA LYS A 146 -1.36 16.15 13.34
C LYS A 146 -1.39 16.31 14.86
N LYS A 147 -2.37 15.69 15.54
CA LYS A 147 -2.39 15.62 17.02
C LYS A 147 -1.32 14.65 17.50
N TYR A 148 -1.22 13.47 16.88
CA TYR A 148 -0.20 12.48 17.19
C TYR A 148 1.23 12.96 16.94
N ASP A 149 1.45 13.82 15.94
CA ASP A 149 2.75 14.44 15.66
C ASP A 149 3.26 15.29 16.85
N GLN A 150 2.36 15.74 17.73
CA GLN A 150 2.66 16.48 18.96
C GLN A 150 2.77 15.58 20.21
N ILE A 151 2.46 14.29 20.07
CA ILE A 151 2.53 13.30 21.16
C ILE A 151 3.77 12.44 21.02
N PHE A 152 4.06 11.95 19.81
CA PHE A 152 5.11 10.97 19.57
C PHE A 152 6.34 11.61 18.96
N GLU A 153 7.48 11.50 19.65
CA GLU A 153 8.77 11.91 19.12
C GLU A 153 9.30 10.88 18.09
N ASN A 154 9.36 9.60 18.48
CA ASN A 154 9.88 8.52 17.64
C ASN A 154 8.85 8.03 16.61
N ARG A 155 8.71 8.76 15.51
CA ARG A 155 7.76 8.48 14.43
C ARG A 155 8.40 8.59 13.05
N ILE A 156 7.64 8.26 12.01
CA ILE A 156 8.06 8.53 10.63
C ILE A 156 7.92 10.03 10.34
N HIS A 157 9.01 10.64 9.90
CA HIS A 157 9.02 12.01 9.38
C HIS A 157 8.89 11.98 7.86
N PHE A 158 7.87 12.65 7.33
CA PHE A 158 7.64 12.72 5.90
C PHE A 158 8.47 13.84 5.26
N PRO A 159 9.16 13.59 4.13
CA PRO A 159 9.78 14.65 3.35
C PRO A 159 8.75 15.67 2.82
N ASP A 160 9.22 16.87 2.47
CA ASP A 160 8.37 17.88 1.84
C ASP A 160 7.72 17.34 0.56
N GLY A 161 6.45 17.70 0.37
CA GLY A 161 5.64 17.24 -0.76
C GLY A 161 5.07 15.83 -0.62
N MET A 162 5.46 15.06 0.41
CA MET A 162 4.88 13.75 0.72
C MET A 162 3.63 13.90 1.59
N VAL A 163 2.51 13.38 1.10
CA VAL A 163 1.21 13.38 1.79
C VAL A 163 0.80 11.92 2.03
N SER A 164 0.71 11.53 3.30
CA SER A 164 0.31 10.17 3.68
C SER A 164 -1.21 9.96 3.55
N GLY A 165 -1.57 8.72 3.18
CA GLY A 165 -2.92 8.18 3.32
C GLY A 165 -3.22 7.61 4.71
N TYR A 166 -2.20 7.55 5.58
CA TYR A 166 -2.26 7.03 6.95
C TYR A 166 -3.02 5.71 7.04
N TYR A 167 -2.55 4.70 6.31
CA TYR A 167 -2.98 3.31 6.56
C TYR A 167 -2.69 2.94 8.01
N LYS A 168 -1.50 3.31 8.50
CA LYS A 168 -1.10 3.22 9.90
C LYS A 168 -0.37 4.50 10.31
N TYR A 169 -0.40 4.79 11.61
CA TYR A 169 0.45 5.80 12.22
C TYR A 169 1.55 5.06 12.97
N ILE A 170 2.74 5.05 12.40
CA ILE A 170 3.85 4.22 12.86
C ILE A 170 4.71 5.02 13.85
N VAL A 171 4.95 4.41 15.00
CA VAL A 171 5.90 4.88 16.01
C VAL A 171 6.93 3.79 16.29
N PHE A 172 8.09 4.17 16.78
CA PHE A 172 9.19 3.26 17.11
C PHE A 172 9.51 3.31 18.59
N ASP A 173 9.81 2.16 19.18
CA ASP A 173 10.27 2.02 20.57
C ASP A 173 9.38 2.74 21.59
N THR A 174 8.09 2.81 21.27
CA THR A 174 7.08 3.49 22.06
C THR A 174 6.10 2.46 22.58
N LYS A 175 5.95 2.39 23.91
CA LYS A 175 4.95 1.54 24.54
C LYS A 175 3.58 2.20 24.41
N LEU A 176 2.66 1.54 23.72
CA LEU A 176 1.28 2.00 23.55
C LEU A 176 0.35 1.23 24.49
N LYS A 177 -0.54 1.94 25.20
CA LYS A 177 -1.69 1.35 25.92
C LYS A 177 -2.77 0.87 24.96
N GLN A 178 -2.94 1.58 23.84
CA GLN A 178 -3.84 1.22 22.76
C GLN A 178 -3.06 1.19 21.45
N GLU A 179 -3.15 0.06 20.74
CA GLU A 179 -2.51 -0.12 19.44
C GLU A 179 -3.41 -0.85 18.46
N THR A 180 -3.08 -0.72 17.18
CA THR A 180 -3.62 -1.57 16.12
C THR A 180 -2.55 -2.52 15.63
N GLY A 181 -2.95 -3.53 14.85
CA GLY A 181 -1.99 -4.48 14.27
C GLY A 181 -0.85 -3.77 13.52
N GLN A 182 0.35 -4.36 13.61
CA GLN A 182 1.56 -3.92 12.92
C GLN A 182 1.36 -3.84 11.40
N VAL A 183 2.23 -3.08 10.72
CA VAL A 183 2.23 -3.07 9.23
C VAL A 183 2.79 -4.36 8.65
N PHE A 184 3.70 -5.01 9.35
CA PHE A 184 4.24 -6.35 9.08
C PHE A 184 4.99 -6.86 10.33
N GLY A 185 4.93 -8.15 10.61
CA GLY A 185 5.68 -8.82 11.67
C GLY A 185 6.89 -9.61 11.14
N SER A 186 7.69 -10.17 12.05
CA SER A 186 8.84 -11.02 11.67
C SER A 186 8.42 -12.32 10.96
N GLY A 187 7.20 -12.79 11.19
CA GLY A 187 6.62 -13.95 10.51
C GLY A 187 5.99 -13.64 9.15
N ASP A 188 5.86 -12.36 8.78
CA ASP A 188 5.21 -11.95 7.53
C ASP A 188 6.16 -12.01 6.32
N LEU A 189 7.38 -12.52 6.50
CA LEU A 189 8.32 -12.79 5.39
C LEU A 189 7.83 -13.96 4.52
N GLY A 190 6.94 -14.80 5.04
CA GLY A 190 6.24 -15.85 4.30
C GLY A 190 7.13 -17.03 3.90
N HIS A 191 6.50 -18.18 3.69
CA HIS A 191 7.19 -19.46 3.45
C HIS A 191 8.09 -19.47 2.21
N ALA A 192 7.83 -18.61 1.22
CA ALA A 192 8.64 -18.51 0.01
C ALA A 192 10.02 -17.87 0.26
N ILE A 193 10.15 -17.06 1.31
CA ILE A 193 11.41 -16.41 1.71
C ILE A 193 11.99 -17.08 2.96
N ASP A 194 11.18 -17.74 3.79
CA ASP A 194 11.62 -18.45 5.01
C ASP A 194 12.76 -19.46 4.78
N GLY A 195 12.91 -19.99 3.56
CA GLY A 195 14.01 -20.90 3.18
C GLY A 195 15.21 -20.23 2.48
N MET A 196 15.14 -18.93 2.19
CA MET A 196 16.21 -18.17 1.57
C MET A 196 17.06 -17.49 2.65
N GLY A 197 18.37 -17.77 2.66
CA GLY A 197 19.31 -17.08 3.55
C GLY A 197 19.47 -15.60 3.16
N VAL A 198 18.52 -14.76 3.57
CA VAL A 198 18.52 -13.32 3.28
C VAL A 198 18.69 -12.53 4.57
N GLU A 199 19.78 -11.76 4.64
CA GLU A 199 19.98 -10.79 5.71
C GLU A 199 19.18 -9.52 5.42
N LEU A 200 18.16 -9.26 6.25
CA LEU A 200 17.31 -8.08 6.19
C LEU A 200 17.34 -7.31 7.51
N PRO A 201 18.53 -6.89 8.00
CA PRO A 201 18.68 -6.35 9.35
C PRO A 201 17.75 -5.16 9.62
N ASN A 202 17.57 -4.28 8.65
CA ASN A 202 16.66 -3.13 8.78
C ASN A 202 15.19 -3.58 8.85
N SER A 203 14.76 -4.52 8.01
CA SER A 203 13.37 -5.01 8.03
C SER A 203 13.08 -5.77 9.32
N VAL A 204 14.01 -6.60 9.78
CA VAL A 204 13.93 -7.32 11.06
C VAL A 204 13.85 -6.33 12.21
N TRP A 205 14.72 -5.30 12.23
CA TRP A 205 14.66 -4.25 13.23
C TRP A 205 13.29 -3.56 13.21
N VAL A 206 12.81 -3.09 12.05
CA VAL A 206 11.49 -2.44 11.96
C VAL A 206 10.39 -3.35 12.49
N ALA A 207 10.34 -4.62 12.09
CA ALA A 207 9.34 -5.58 12.54
C ALA A 207 9.26 -5.68 14.08
N HIS A 208 10.40 -5.64 14.78
CA HIS A 208 10.43 -5.73 16.24
C HIS A 208 10.14 -4.40 16.95
N HIS A 209 10.54 -3.27 16.36
CA HIS A 209 10.60 -1.98 17.06
C HIS A 209 9.42 -1.06 16.75
N HIS A 210 8.71 -1.28 15.63
CA HIS A 210 7.56 -0.44 15.29
C HIS A 210 6.29 -0.89 16.00
N ARG A 211 5.44 0.08 16.34
CA ARG A 211 4.06 -0.08 16.81
C ARG A 211 3.15 0.87 16.04
N CYS A 212 1.84 0.64 16.08
CA CYS A 212 0.88 1.41 15.30
C CYS A 212 -0.21 2.01 16.19
N ALA A 213 -0.20 3.34 16.36
CA ALA A 213 -1.24 4.05 17.09
C ALA A 213 -2.60 3.98 16.35
N PRO A 214 -3.75 3.97 17.04
CA PRO A 214 -5.06 3.90 16.42
C PRO A 214 -5.34 5.07 15.45
N ILE A 215 -5.53 4.78 14.16
CA ILE A 215 -5.82 5.78 13.12
C ILE A 215 -6.80 5.25 12.06
N TYR A 216 -8.01 4.92 12.51
CA TYR A 216 -9.09 4.49 11.62
C TYR A 216 -10.26 5.48 11.66
N TYR A 217 -10.98 5.58 10.55
CA TYR A 217 -12.09 6.50 10.45
C TYR A 217 -13.20 6.14 11.45
N GLY A 218 -13.61 7.11 12.27
CA GLY A 218 -14.59 6.88 13.34
C GLY A 218 -13.97 6.42 14.67
N TYR A 219 -12.65 6.52 14.84
CA TYR A 219 -12.01 6.30 16.15
C TYR A 219 -12.63 7.21 17.21
N GLU A 220 -13.16 6.61 18.27
CA GLU A 220 -14.00 7.23 19.29
C GLU A 220 -13.29 8.35 20.06
N ASN A 221 -11.95 8.30 20.13
CA ASN A 221 -11.14 9.29 20.84
C ASN A 221 -10.62 10.41 19.92
N ALA A 222 -10.91 10.39 18.61
CA ALA A 222 -10.27 11.30 17.67
C ALA A 222 -10.52 12.79 17.93
N ASP A 223 -11.66 13.13 18.53
CA ASP A 223 -12.04 14.52 18.84
C ASP A 223 -11.42 15.04 20.15
N LYS A 224 -10.86 14.15 20.99
CA LYS A 224 -10.21 14.52 22.25
C LYS A 224 -9.04 15.47 22.05
N SER A 225 -8.73 16.22 23.11
CA SER A 225 -7.55 17.08 23.16
C SER A 225 -6.26 16.25 23.09
N ILE A 226 -5.14 16.92 22.78
CA ILE A 226 -3.82 16.28 22.69
C ILE A 226 -3.42 15.65 24.04
N ASN A 227 -3.72 16.32 25.16
CA ASN A 227 -3.40 15.81 26.49
C ASN A 227 -4.22 14.57 26.85
N GLU A 228 -5.53 14.57 26.58
CA GLU A 228 -6.36 13.39 26.77
C GLU A 228 -5.91 12.21 25.88
N LEU A 229 -5.59 12.48 24.60
CA LEU A 229 -5.07 11.46 23.70
C LEU A 229 -3.76 10.86 24.22
N ARG A 230 -2.88 11.71 24.77
CA ARG A 230 -1.63 11.27 25.38
C ARG A 230 -1.88 10.30 26.53
N GLU A 231 -2.81 10.60 27.44
CA GLU A 231 -3.14 9.73 28.58
C GLU A 231 -3.77 8.39 28.17
N ILE A 232 -4.55 8.40 27.10
CA ILE A 232 -5.22 7.20 26.55
C ILE A 232 -4.22 6.28 25.86
N ILE A 233 -3.27 6.85 25.12
CA ILE A 233 -2.41 6.08 24.21
C ILE A 233 -1.05 5.73 24.84
N LEU A 234 -0.49 6.57 25.71
CA LEU A 234 0.75 6.31 26.46
C LEU A 234 0.44 5.93 27.90
#